data_AF-A0A7L6A3Q7-F1
#
_entry.id   AF-A0A7L6A3Q7-F1
#
_cell.length_a   1.000
_cell.length_b   1.000
_cell.length_c   1.000
_cell.angle_alpha   90.00
_cell.angle_beta   90.00
_cell.angle_gamma   90.00
#
_symmetry.space_group_name_H-M   'P 1'
#
loop_
_entity.id
_entity.type
_entity.pdbx_description
1 polymer ?
#
loop_
_entity_poly.entity_id
_entity_poly.type
_entity_poly.pdbx_seq_one_letter_code
_entity_poly.pdbx_strand_id
1 'polypeptide(L)'
;MRILLLTHSFNSLAQRLYCELADLGHELSVEFDIGDEVSTEAVALFAPDLIVAPFLKRAIPESIWAKHVCLVVHPGVVGDRGPSALDWAIQQGLREWGVTVLQAEAVLDAGPVWAAATFPLRTGRKSSIYRNEVTEASVVAVRAAVDRFQAGNFAPERVPGLAHPPMTQAERALDWTRDATAAILARVNAGDGFPGVADELFGEPVRLFDAWPEATLTGEPGSLLGRRATAVCRATVDGAIWIGHLRRPGGIKLPAMVACPAAAELPELPLAGWWKSPGATWQDISYEEVAGVGFLGFEFYNGAMSTAQCRRLAAAFEWAAARPTRVIVLRGGSDFWSNGIHLCTIEAAESPADESWANINAIDDLAEAILRCATQMTVAAVGGNAGAGGCFLARTADFVWVRDGVILNPHYKNMGNLFGSEFWTYLLPPRVGTEGARAIMRHRLPMTAREAVRLGFYDACLPGPGFAVDVARRAVELAARRDFPERLAKKLARRADDEASRPLAAYRAEELAEMRRNFYGFDPSYHVARYHFVARTPHSWTPRHLARHRDLDWKTPE
;
A
#
# COMPACT_ATOMS: atom_id res chain seq x y z
N MET A 1 19.71 -17.92 -13.47
CA MET A 1 20.10 -16.69 -14.19
C MET A 1 20.33 -15.59 -13.17
N ARG A 2 21.27 -14.68 -13.45
CA ARG A 2 21.48 -13.42 -12.72
C ARG A 2 20.60 -12.34 -13.35
N ILE A 3 19.63 -11.81 -12.60
CA ILE A 3 18.72 -10.76 -13.07
C ILE A 3 18.94 -9.48 -12.28
N LEU A 4 19.27 -8.39 -12.99
CA LEU A 4 19.36 -7.06 -12.40
C LEU A 4 18.02 -6.34 -12.54
N LEU A 5 17.43 -5.93 -11.42
CA LEU A 5 16.28 -5.03 -11.42
C LEU A 5 16.78 -3.58 -11.44
N LEU A 6 16.65 -2.90 -12.59
CA LEU A 6 16.97 -1.48 -12.73
C LEU A 6 15.69 -0.64 -12.57
N THR A 7 15.58 0.13 -11.47
CA THR A 7 14.30 0.77 -11.11
C THR A 7 14.49 2.13 -10.46
N HIS A 8 13.59 3.08 -10.66
CA HIS A 8 13.65 4.39 -10.03
C HIS A 8 13.48 4.36 -8.51
N SER A 9 12.72 3.40 -8.03
CA SER A 9 12.61 3.09 -6.61
C SER A 9 12.22 1.64 -6.43
N PHE A 10 12.46 1.10 -5.22
CA PHE A 10 11.98 -0.22 -4.86
C PHE A 10 10.49 -0.17 -4.47
N ASN A 11 9.65 0.24 -5.42
CA ASN A 11 8.21 0.42 -5.26
C ASN A 11 7.48 -0.93 -5.11
N SER A 12 6.14 -0.89 -4.98
CA SER A 12 5.35 -2.12 -4.80
C SER A 12 5.50 -3.13 -5.95
N LEU A 13 5.62 -2.66 -7.19
CA LEU A 13 5.78 -3.54 -8.34
C LEU A 13 7.17 -4.19 -8.34
N ALA A 14 8.21 -3.39 -8.12
CA ALA A 14 9.59 -3.87 -8.03
C ALA A 14 9.76 -4.88 -6.88
N GLN A 15 9.16 -4.63 -5.71
CA GLN A 15 9.14 -5.58 -4.60
C GLN A 15 8.43 -6.90 -4.97
N ARG A 16 7.24 -6.80 -5.60
CA ARG A 16 6.50 -7.99 -6.03
C ARG A 16 7.29 -8.82 -7.04
N LEU A 17 7.84 -8.19 -8.08
CA LEU A 17 8.63 -8.89 -9.09
C LEU A 17 9.94 -9.45 -8.51
N TYR A 18 10.58 -8.74 -7.56
CA TYR A 18 11.73 -9.26 -6.85
C TYR A 18 11.39 -10.58 -6.13
N CYS A 19 10.31 -10.61 -5.35
CA CYS A 19 9.88 -11.82 -4.66
C CYS A 19 9.54 -12.96 -5.63
N GLU A 20 8.77 -12.67 -6.68
CA GLU A 20 8.36 -13.70 -7.66
C GLU A 20 9.56 -14.30 -8.40
N LEU A 21 10.52 -13.48 -8.82
CA LEU A 21 11.73 -13.97 -9.49
C LEU A 21 12.68 -14.70 -8.51
N ALA A 22 12.72 -14.29 -7.24
CA ALA A 22 13.48 -14.98 -6.21
C ALA A 22 12.90 -16.39 -5.94
N ASP A 23 11.58 -16.51 -5.87
CA ASP A 23 10.89 -17.79 -5.69
C ASP A 23 11.10 -18.76 -6.87
N LEU A 24 11.40 -18.25 -8.07
CA LEU A 24 11.81 -19.04 -9.24
C LEU A 24 13.29 -19.44 -9.21
N GLY A 25 14.05 -19.06 -8.18
CA GLY A 25 15.45 -19.44 -8.00
C GLY A 25 16.44 -18.58 -8.80
N HIS A 26 16.04 -17.40 -9.27
CA HIS A 26 16.97 -16.46 -9.90
C HIS A 26 17.86 -15.76 -8.86
N GLU A 27 19.10 -15.47 -9.23
CA GLU A 27 19.96 -14.61 -8.43
C GLU A 27 19.64 -13.15 -8.76
N LEU A 28 19.21 -12.39 -7.76
CA LEU A 28 18.74 -11.02 -7.94
C LEU A 28 19.66 -10.00 -7.29
N SER A 29 19.82 -8.87 -7.98
CA SER A 29 20.26 -7.61 -7.40
C SER A 29 19.36 -6.49 -7.91
N VAL A 30 19.30 -5.39 -7.17
CA VAL A 30 18.56 -4.18 -7.58
C VAL A 30 19.54 -3.02 -7.69
N GLU A 31 19.36 -2.17 -8.70
CA GLU A 31 20.03 -0.87 -8.83
C GLU A 31 19.00 0.24 -9.07
N PHE A 32 19.20 1.39 -8.42
CA PHE A 32 18.38 2.58 -8.67
C PHE A 32 18.83 3.35 -9.90
N ASP A 33 17.87 3.89 -10.69
CA ASP A 33 18.11 4.67 -11.92
C ASP A 33 18.67 6.11 -11.68
N ILE A 34 19.69 6.22 -10.83
CA ILE A 34 20.23 7.49 -10.32
C ILE A 34 21.09 8.24 -11.33
N GLY A 35 21.84 7.52 -12.16
CA GLY A 35 22.85 8.08 -13.08
C GLY A 35 23.23 7.06 -14.14
N ASP A 36 23.69 7.55 -15.30
CA ASP A 36 24.08 6.67 -16.41
C ASP A 36 25.37 5.91 -16.06
N GLU A 37 26.36 6.59 -15.45
CA GLU A 37 27.57 5.92 -14.97
C GLU A 37 27.26 4.92 -13.85
N VAL A 38 26.36 5.27 -12.93
CA VAL A 38 25.94 4.40 -11.82
C VAL A 38 25.29 3.12 -12.33
N SER A 39 24.42 3.24 -13.33
CA SER A 39 23.74 2.08 -13.96
C SER A 39 24.74 1.22 -14.73
N THR A 40 25.67 1.85 -15.46
CA THR A 40 26.70 1.13 -16.23
C THR A 40 27.64 0.36 -15.31
N GLU A 41 28.05 0.97 -14.20
CA GLU A 41 28.87 0.33 -13.17
C GLU A 41 28.14 -0.87 -12.54
N ALA A 42 26.86 -0.72 -12.19
CA ALA A 42 26.07 -1.81 -11.61
C ALA A 42 25.98 -3.03 -12.54
N VAL A 43 25.79 -2.80 -13.84
CA VAL A 43 25.80 -3.87 -14.86
C VAL A 43 27.17 -4.54 -14.93
N ALA A 44 28.27 -3.77 -14.92
CA ALA A 44 29.62 -4.33 -14.93
C ALA A 44 29.94 -5.14 -13.66
N LEU A 45 29.50 -4.69 -12.49
CA LEU A 45 29.75 -5.36 -11.20
C LEU A 45 28.92 -6.64 -11.05
N PHE A 46 27.66 -6.61 -11.48
CA PHE A 46 26.76 -7.75 -11.32
C PHE A 46 26.82 -8.76 -12.47
N ALA A 47 27.28 -8.34 -13.65
CA ALA A 47 27.31 -9.13 -14.88
C ALA A 47 25.97 -9.87 -15.14
N PRO A 48 24.83 -9.16 -15.26
CA PRO A 48 23.53 -9.79 -15.40
C PRO A 48 23.38 -10.56 -16.72
N ASP A 49 22.69 -11.69 -16.67
CA ASP A 49 22.20 -12.36 -17.88
C ASP A 49 21.05 -11.56 -18.50
N LEU A 50 20.22 -10.95 -17.65
CA LEU A 50 19.01 -10.22 -18.02
C LEU A 50 18.82 -8.99 -17.14
N ILE A 51 18.37 -7.89 -17.73
CA ILE A 51 17.97 -6.69 -16.98
C ILE A 51 16.45 -6.56 -17.09
N VAL A 52 15.77 -6.42 -15.94
CA VAL A 52 14.34 -6.15 -15.88
C VAL A 52 14.15 -4.75 -15.28
N ALA A 53 13.31 -3.94 -15.91
CA ALA A 53 13.03 -2.57 -15.50
C ALA A 53 11.55 -2.39 -15.15
N PRO A 54 11.16 -2.66 -13.88
CA PRO A 54 9.78 -2.58 -13.42
C PRO A 54 9.18 -1.17 -13.42
N PHE A 55 10.02 -0.16 -13.17
CA PHE A 55 9.59 1.21 -12.99
C PHE A 55 10.76 2.15 -13.26
N LEU A 56 10.74 2.87 -14.38
CA LEU A 56 11.77 3.84 -14.74
C LEU A 56 11.18 5.24 -14.85
N LYS A 57 12.03 6.24 -14.63
CA LYS A 57 11.73 7.64 -15.00
C LYS A 57 12.68 8.19 -16.05
N ARG A 58 13.71 7.43 -16.40
CA ARG A 58 14.74 7.78 -17.37
C ARG A 58 14.92 6.63 -18.35
N ALA A 59 15.40 6.97 -19.55
CA ALA A 59 15.83 5.96 -20.49
C ALA A 59 17.00 5.16 -19.92
N ILE A 60 17.05 3.86 -20.22
CA ILE A 60 18.24 3.06 -19.99
C ILE A 60 19.31 3.55 -20.96
N PRO A 61 20.57 3.76 -20.53
CA PRO A 61 21.65 4.19 -21.43
C PRO A 61 21.92 3.20 -22.57
N GLU A 62 22.25 3.71 -23.75
CA GLU A 62 22.64 2.89 -24.93
C GLU A 62 23.83 1.98 -24.64
N SER A 63 24.78 2.46 -23.81
CA SER A 63 25.91 1.66 -23.33
C SER A 63 25.50 0.34 -22.66
N ILE A 64 24.27 0.24 -22.16
CA ILE A 64 23.69 -0.94 -21.52
C ILE A 64 22.81 -1.71 -22.49
N TRP A 65 21.73 -1.11 -23.02
CA TRP A 65 20.73 -1.86 -23.80
C TRP A 65 21.22 -2.32 -25.17
N ALA A 66 22.30 -1.75 -25.70
CA ALA A 66 22.93 -2.25 -26.93
C ALA A 66 23.71 -3.56 -26.71
N LYS A 67 24.03 -3.91 -25.45
CA LYS A 67 24.87 -5.07 -25.09
C LYS A 67 24.13 -6.12 -24.27
N HIS A 68 23.06 -5.74 -23.58
CA HIS A 68 22.26 -6.61 -22.72
C HIS A 68 20.80 -6.54 -23.13
N VAL A 69 20.08 -7.66 -22.98
CA VAL A 69 18.63 -7.62 -23.09
C VAL A 69 18.07 -6.91 -21.85
N CYS A 70 17.39 -5.79 -22.10
CA CYS A 70 16.72 -4.99 -21.08
C CYS A 70 15.22 -5.06 -21.32
N LEU A 71 14.47 -5.66 -20.40
CA LEU A 71 13.02 -5.80 -20.48
C LEU A 71 12.34 -4.73 -19.62
N VAL A 72 11.64 -3.79 -20.26
CA VAL A 72 10.89 -2.72 -19.63
C VAL A 72 9.45 -3.15 -19.42
N VAL A 73 8.94 -2.96 -18.21
CA VAL A 73 7.52 -3.20 -17.87
C VAL A 73 6.73 -1.94 -18.14
N HIS A 74 5.99 -1.92 -19.23
CA HIS A 74 5.12 -0.81 -19.63
C HIS A 74 3.69 -1.04 -19.15
N PRO A 75 3.09 -0.15 -18.34
CA PRO A 75 1.72 -0.29 -17.85
C PRO A 75 0.68 0.12 -18.91
N GLY A 76 0.82 -0.41 -20.12
CA GLY A 76 -0.03 -0.19 -21.27
C GLY A 76 -0.20 -1.46 -22.10
N VAL A 77 -1.30 -1.52 -22.88
CA VAL A 77 -1.53 -2.61 -23.84
C VAL A 77 -0.48 -2.62 -24.95
N VAL A 78 -0.41 -3.71 -25.71
CA VAL A 78 0.50 -3.81 -26.86
C VAL A 78 0.23 -2.65 -27.84
N GLY A 79 1.28 -1.92 -28.20
CA GLY A 79 1.19 -0.75 -29.07
C GLY A 79 0.94 0.58 -28.35
N ASP A 80 0.65 0.58 -27.04
CA ASP A 80 0.64 1.81 -26.24
C ASP A 80 2.07 2.28 -25.97
N ARG A 81 2.32 3.60 -26.09
CA ARG A 81 3.64 4.19 -25.82
C ARG A 81 3.55 5.48 -25.04
N GLY A 82 4.47 5.69 -24.11
CA GLY A 82 4.66 6.96 -23.41
C GLY A 82 4.35 6.92 -21.91
N PRO A 83 4.76 7.95 -21.17
CA PRO A 83 4.93 7.88 -19.72
C PRO A 83 3.64 8.06 -18.90
N SER A 84 2.48 8.23 -19.55
CA SER A 84 1.19 8.50 -18.90
C SER A 84 0.08 7.52 -19.34
N ALA A 85 0.47 6.29 -19.71
CA ALA A 85 -0.41 5.24 -20.21
C ALA A 85 -1.70 5.05 -19.38
N LEU A 86 -1.57 4.77 -18.08
CA LEU A 86 -2.72 4.60 -17.18
C LEU A 86 -3.52 5.89 -16.97
N ASP A 87 -2.87 7.04 -16.95
CA ASP A 87 -3.55 8.33 -16.81
C ASP A 87 -4.52 8.56 -17.97
N TRP A 88 -4.05 8.33 -19.20
CA TRP A 88 -4.85 8.42 -20.41
C TRP A 88 -5.98 7.39 -20.42
N ALA A 89 -5.67 6.13 -20.12
CA ALA A 89 -6.66 5.05 -20.13
C ALA A 89 -7.82 5.30 -19.16
N ILE A 90 -7.52 5.75 -17.93
CA ILE A 90 -8.52 6.05 -16.90
C ILE A 90 -9.34 7.28 -17.30
N GLN A 91 -8.70 8.36 -17.75
CA GLN A 91 -9.41 9.58 -18.11
C GLN A 91 -10.31 9.40 -19.34
N GLN A 92 -9.92 8.56 -20.29
CA GLN A 92 -10.72 8.22 -21.47
C GLN A 92 -11.82 7.19 -21.20
N GLY A 93 -11.87 6.61 -19.99
CA GLY A 93 -12.90 5.63 -19.62
C GLY A 93 -12.78 4.32 -20.40
N LEU A 94 -11.57 3.89 -20.73
CA LEU A 94 -11.35 2.60 -21.38
C LEU A 94 -11.85 1.45 -20.48
N ARG A 95 -12.33 0.36 -21.09
CA ARG A 95 -12.91 -0.78 -20.37
C ARG A 95 -11.97 -1.97 -20.23
N GLU A 96 -10.94 -2.01 -21.06
CA GLU A 96 -9.88 -3.00 -21.05
C GLU A 96 -8.54 -2.28 -21.11
N TRP A 97 -7.57 -2.84 -20.43
CA TRP A 97 -6.20 -2.36 -20.44
C TRP A 97 -5.23 -3.54 -20.31
N GLY A 98 -3.95 -3.26 -20.10
CA GLY A 98 -2.95 -4.30 -20.00
C GLY A 98 -1.57 -3.80 -19.59
N VAL A 99 -0.65 -4.75 -19.58
CA VAL A 99 0.78 -4.55 -19.39
C VAL A 99 1.51 -5.21 -20.55
N THR A 100 2.56 -4.54 -21.01
CA THR A 100 3.45 -5.04 -22.05
C THR A 100 4.87 -5.08 -21.50
N VAL A 101 5.55 -6.20 -21.68
CA VAL A 101 6.99 -6.32 -21.42
C VAL A 101 7.69 -6.21 -22.77
N LEU A 102 8.45 -5.13 -22.94
CA LEU A 102 9.10 -4.78 -24.20
C LEU A 102 10.62 -4.64 -24.01
N GLN A 103 11.38 -4.87 -25.08
CA GLN A 103 12.82 -4.67 -25.04
C GLN A 103 13.17 -3.19 -25.14
N ALA A 104 14.11 -2.70 -24.33
CA ALA A 104 14.60 -1.33 -24.43
C ALA A 104 15.35 -1.10 -25.76
N GLU A 105 15.13 0.05 -26.36
CA GLU A 105 15.83 0.56 -27.54
C GLU A 105 15.85 2.10 -27.50
N ALA A 106 16.39 2.73 -28.56
CA ALA A 106 16.53 4.18 -28.63
C ALA A 106 15.20 4.96 -28.58
N VAL A 107 14.11 4.38 -29.07
CA VAL A 107 12.79 5.02 -29.10
C VAL A 107 11.94 4.49 -27.94
N LEU A 108 11.42 5.41 -27.12
CA LEU A 108 10.61 5.11 -25.94
C LEU A 108 9.44 4.18 -26.28
N ASP A 109 9.33 3.07 -25.54
CA ASP A 109 8.28 2.04 -25.63
C ASP A 109 8.02 1.48 -27.04
N ALA A 110 9.01 1.59 -27.94
CA ALA A 110 8.85 1.15 -29.34
C ALA A 110 9.47 -0.21 -29.63
N GLY A 111 10.22 -0.77 -28.68
CA GLY A 111 10.96 -2.00 -28.88
C GLY A 111 10.09 -3.25 -29.03
N PRO A 112 10.68 -4.37 -29.49
CA PRO A 112 9.99 -5.63 -29.65
C PRO A 112 9.31 -6.11 -28.36
N VAL A 113 8.10 -6.64 -28.49
CA VAL A 113 7.28 -7.16 -27.40
C VAL A 113 7.71 -8.58 -27.07
N TRP A 114 8.06 -8.79 -25.80
CA TRP A 114 8.43 -10.08 -25.24
C TRP A 114 7.24 -10.83 -24.68
N ALA A 115 6.31 -10.13 -24.02
CA ALA A 115 5.09 -10.69 -23.47
C ALA A 115 4.09 -9.57 -23.17
N ALA A 116 2.81 -9.93 -23.02
CA ALA A 116 1.78 -9.01 -22.57
C ALA A 116 0.69 -9.77 -21.81
N ALA A 117 -0.05 -9.04 -20.98
CA ALA A 117 -1.23 -9.53 -20.28
C ALA A 117 -2.27 -8.41 -20.20
N THR A 118 -3.53 -8.73 -20.49
CA THR A 118 -4.65 -7.78 -20.46
C THR A 118 -5.55 -8.02 -19.25
N PHE A 119 -6.33 -7.01 -18.89
CA PHE A 119 -7.31 -7.08 -17.81
C PHE A 119 -8.47 -6.09 -18.03
N PRO A 120 -9.66 -6.33 -17.46
CA PRO A 120 -10.73 -5.34 -17.40
C PRO A 120 -10.29 -4.11 -16.59
N LEU A 121 -10.40 -2.91 -17.18
CA LEU A 121 -10.08 -1.66 -16.50
C LEU A 121 -11.28 -1.21 -15.68
N ARG A 122 -11.19 -1.36 -14.36
CA ARG A 122 -12.21 -0.86 -13.43
C ARG A 122 -12.17 0.67 -13.31
N THR A 123 -13.30 1.24 -12.92
CA THR A 123 -13.34 2.61 -12.40
C THR A 123 -12.66 2.67 -11.03
N GLY A 124 -11.60 3.47 -10.90
CA GLY A 124 -10.93 3.67 -9.63
C GLY A 124 -9.62 4.45 -9.75
N ARG A 125 -9.02 4.75 -8.60
CA ARG A 125 -7.74 5.48 -8.50
C ARG A 125 -6.64 4.75 -9.30
N LYS A 126 -5.83 5.51 -10.05
CA LYS A 126 -4.66 4.98 -10.77
C LYS A 126 -3.73 4.20 -9.86
N SER A 127 -3.46 4.74 -8.68
CA SER A 127 -2.61 4.12 -7.65
C SER A 127 -3.13 2.74 -7.22
N SER A 128 -4.46 2.56 -7.18
CA SER A 128 -5.10 1.29 -6.86
C SER A 128 -4.99 0.30 -8.03
N ILE A 129 -5.29 0.74 -9.25
CA ILE A 129 -5.19 -0.10 -10.47
C ILE A 129 -3.74 -0.58 -10.67
N TYR A 130 -2.77 0.30 -10.42
CA TYR A 130 -1.36 -0.04 -10.48
C TYR A 130 -0.98 -1.18 -9.50
N ARG A 131 -1.53 -1.15 -8.28
CA ARG A 131 -1.22 -2.12 -7.21
C ARG A 131 -1.93 -3.46 -7.33
N ASN A 132 -3.04 -3.49 -8.06
CA ASN A 132 -3.84 -4.69 -8.24
C ASN A 132 -3.64 -5.19 -9.67
N GLU A 133 -4.49 -4.80 -10.61
CA GLU A 133 -4.56 -5.36 -11.96
C GLU A 133 -3.23 -5.28 -12.72
N VAL A 134 -2.58 -4.11 -12.70
CA VAL A 134 -1.29 -3.90 -13.40
C VAL A 134 -0.20 -4.75 -12.76
N THR A 135 -0.17 -4.87 -11.44
CA THR A 135 0.84 -5.68 -10.76
C THR A 135 0.66 -7.16 -11.07
N GLU A 136 -0.57 -7.70 -11.00
CA GLU A 136 -0.81 -9.12 -11.33
C GLU A 136 -0.55 -9.40 -12.82
N ALA A 137 -0.97 -8.52 -13.73
CA ALA A 137 -0.66 -8.64 -15.16
C ALA A 137 0.85 -8.54 -15.44
N SER A 138 1.57 -7.69 -14.72
CA SER A 138 3.02 -7.59 -14.82
C SER A 138 3.71 -8.87 -14.36
N VAL A 139 3.27 -9.52 -13.29
CA VAL A 139 3.82 -10.80 -12.84
C VAL A 139 3.66 -11.86 -13.94
N VAL A 140 2.47 -11.95 -14.54
CA VAL A 140 2.20 -12.88 -15.65
C VAL A 140 3.11 -12.59 -16.84
N ALA A 141 3.17 -11.32 -17.29
CA ALA A 141 3.93 -10.95 -18.47
C ALA A 141 5.46 -11.07 -18.25
N VAL A 142 5.97 -10.64 -17.10
CA VAL A 142 7.41 -10.73 -16.77
C VAL A 142 7.85 -12.18 -16.66
N ARG A 143 7.09 -13.04 -15.99
CA ARG A 143 7.42 -14.48 -15.93
C ARG A 143 7.49 -15.09 -17.33
N ALA A 144 6.48 -14.85 -18.17
CA ALA A 144 6.50 -15.33 -19.54
C ALA A 144 7.68 -14.79 -20.37
N ALA A 145 8.06 -13.53 -20.18
CA ALA A 145 9.20 -12.93 -20.87
C ALA A 145 10.54 -13.51 -20.39
N VAL A 146 10.72 -13.72 -19.09
CA VAL A 146 11.92 -14.34 -18.52
C VAL A 146 12.05 -15.79 -18.98
N ASP A 147 10.96 -16.57 -18.96
CA ASP A 147 10.96 -17.96 -19.45
C ASP A 147 11.34 -18.02 -20.94
N ARG A 148 10.81 -17.09 -21.76
CA ARG A 148 11.15 -16.97 -23.20
C ARG A 148 12.62 -16.60 -23.41
N PHE A 149 13.15 -15.70 -22.59
CA PHE A 149 14.56 -15.31 -22.65
C PHE A 149 15.45 -16.49 -22.31
N GLN A 150 15.14 -17.22 -21.24
CA GLN A 150 15.89 -18.40 -20.82
C GLN A 150 15.85 -19.53 -21.86
N ALA A 151 14.73 -19.71 -22.56
CA ALA A 151 14.60 -20.71 -23.63
C ALA A 151 15.48 -20.39 -24.86
N GLY A 152 15.83 -19.12 -25.09
CA GLY A 152 16.77 -18.69 -26.14
C GLY A 152 16.30 -18.85 -27.58
N ASN A 153 15.08 -19.32 -27.82
CA ASN A 153 14.50 -19.59 -29.14
C ASN A 153 13.28 -18.72 -29.47
N PHE A 154 12.94 -17.77 -28.62
CA PHE A 154 11.84 -16.84 -28.83
C PHE A 154 12.30 -15.62 -29.61
N ALA A 155 11.59 -15.27 -30.68
CA ALA A 155 11.80 -14.03 -31.43
C ALA A 155 10.73 -13.00 -31.02
N PRO A 156 11.09 -11.91 -30.30
CA PRO A 156 10.12 -10.88 -29.92
C PRO A 156 9.66 -10.08 -31.14
N GLU A 157 8.39 -9.69 -31.16
CA GLU A 157 7.76 -9.07 -32.32
C GLU A 157 7.61 -7.56 -32.14
N ARG A 158 7.89 -6.79 -33.20
CA ARG A 158 7.63 -5.35 -33.21
C ARG A 158 6.20 -5.08 -33.61
N VAL A 159 5.47 -4.38 -32.75
CA VAL A 159 4.08 -3.99 -33.02
C VAL A 159 3.99 -2.47 -33.22
N PRO A 160 3.34 -1.98 -34.30
CA PRO A 160 3.03 -0.56 -34.46
C PRO A 160 2.23 -0.04 -33.27
N GLY A 161 2.46 1.23 -32.91
CA GLY A 161 1.86 1.81 -31.71
C GLY A 161 1.65 3.32 -31.81
N LEU A 162 0.79 3.84 -30.94
CA LEU A 162 0.53 5.27 -30.82
C LEU A 162 1.29 5.82 -29.61
N ALA A 163 2.06 6.87 -29.83
CA ALA A 163 2.75 7.58 -28.76
C ALA A 163 1.90 8.72 -28.23
N HIS A 164 1.82 8.83 -26.91
CA HIS A 164 1.14 9.91 -26.20
C HIS A 164 2.16 10.76 -25.46
N PRO A 165 1.99 12.10 -25.40
CA PRO A 165 2.80 12.93 -24.54
C PRO A 165 2.50 12.65 -23.05
N PRO A 166 3.40 13.07 -22.14
CA PRO A 166 3.07 13.14 -20.72
C PRO A 166 1.82 13.99 -20.48
N MET A 167 0.86 13.49 -19.72
CA MET A 167 -0.37 14.23 -19.44
C MET A 167 -0.10 15.43 -18.52
N THR A 168 -0.39 16.61 -19.03
CA THR A 168 -0.24 17.92 -18.38
C THR A 168 -1.34 18.21 -17.36
N GLN A 169 -1.19 19.29 -16.59
CA GLN A 169 -2.26 19.75 -15.69
C GLN A 169 -3.41 20.43 -16.44
N ALA A 170 -3.16 20.98 -17.63
CA ALA A 170 -4.22 21.54 -18.46
C ALA A 170 -5.20 20.44 -18.92
N GLU A 171 -4.70 19.26 -19.28
CA GLU A 171 -5.52 18.10 -19.64
C GLU A 171 -6.29 17.50 -18.44
N ARG A 172 -5.86 17.81 -17.21
CA ARG A 172 -6.52 17.37 -15.97
C ARG A 172 -7.47 18.41 -15.39
N ALA A 173 -7.58 19.59 -16.00
CA ALA A 173 -8.35 20.70 -15.46
C ALA A 173 -9.80 20.28 -15.20
N LEU A 174 -10.34 20.76 -14.09
CA LEU A 174 -11.72 20.54 -13.68
C LEU A 174 -12.50 21.83 -13.94
N ASP A 175 -13.64 21.73 -14.60
CA ASP A 175 -14.64 22.78 -14.67
C ASP A 175 -15.87 22.35 -13.85
N TRP A 176 -15.92 22.78 -12.60
CA TRP A 176 -17.00 22.44 -11.68
C TRP A 176 -18.38 22.89 -12.14
N THR A 177 -18.46 23.83 -13.09
CA THR A 177 -19.72 24.36 -13.61
C THR A 177 -20.22 23.62 -14.86
N ARG A 178 -19.38 22.76 -15.46
CA ARG A 178 -19.69 22.05 -16.71
C ARG A 178 -19.47 20.55 -16.64
N ASP A 179 -18.51 20.09 -15.86
CA ASP A 179 -18.14 18.69 -15.79
C ASP A 179 -19.07 17.90 -14.89
N ALA A 180 -19.60 16.80 -15.42
CA ALA A 180 -20.32 15.79 -14.66
C ALA A 180 -19.41 15.11 -13.62
N THR A 181 -20.04 14.61 -12.54
CA THR A 181 -19.39 13.89 -11.45
C THR A 181 -18.45 12.79 -11.96
N ALA A 182 -18.91 11.99 -12.93
CA ALA A 182 -18.13 10.91 -13.49
C ALA A 182 -16.83 11.38 -14.17
N ALA A 183 -16.88 12.52 -14.89
CA ALA A 183 -15.71 13.10 -15.55
C ALA A 183 -14.70 13.65 -14.54
N ILE A 184 -15.19 14.35 -13.50
CA ILE A 184 -14.35 14.86 -12.41
C ILE A 184 -13.66 13.68 -11.69
N LEU A 185 -14.43 12.65 -11.33
CA LEU A 185 -13.88 11.43 -10.72
C LEU A 185 -12.83 10.78 -11.61
N ALA A 186 -13.05 10.65 -12.91
CA ALA A 186 -12.08 10.06 -13.84
C ALA A 186 -10.76 10.85 -13.86
N ARG A 187 -10.81 12.18 -13.91
CA ARG A 187 -9.60 13.03 -13.91
C ARG A 187 -8.85 12.95 -12.58
N VAL A 188 -9.56 13.01 -11.44
CA VAL A 188 -8.93 12.88 -10.12
C VAL A 188 -8.35 11.48 -9.92
N ASN A 189 -9.07 10.43 -10.34
CA ASN A 189 -8.59 9.05 -10.31
C ASN A 189 -7.33 8.84 -11.15
N ALA A 190 -7.27 9.40 -12.37
CA ALA A 190 -6.09 9.36 -13.23
C ALA A 190 -4.89 10.09 -12.59
N GLY A 191 -5.14 11.17 -11.84
CA GLY A 191 -4.13 11.93 -11.10
C GLY A 191 -3.75 11.34 -9.73
N ASP A 192 -4.49 10.36 -9.21
CA ASP A 192 -4.32 9.87 -7.84
C ASP A 192 -2.98 9.13 -7.64
N GLY A 193 -2.35 9.36 -6.48
CA GLY A 193 -1.04 8.86 -6.12
C GLY A 193 0.07 9.83 -6.54
N PHE A 194 0.04 10.25 -7.81
CA PHE A 194 0.85 11.30 -8.42
C PHE A 194 0.32 11.61 -9.83
N PRO A 195 0.27 12.88 -10.29
CA PRO A 195 0.73 14.10 -9.62
C PRO A 195 -0.34 14.82 -8.76
N GLY A 196 -1.57 14.32 -8.76
CA GLY A 196 -2.77 15.03 -8.30
C GLY A 196 -3.32 15.98 -9.36
N VAL A 197 -4.53 16.47 -9.15
CA VAL A 197 -5.22 17.40 -10.08
C VAL A 197 -5.22 18.80 -9.53
N ALA A 198 -4.81 19.80 -10.33
CA ALA A 198 -4.87 21.21 -9.98
C ALA A 198 -6.30 21.63 -9.63
N ASP A 199 -6.47 22.34 -8.52
CA ASP A 199 -7.71 23.04 -8.22
C ASP A 199 -7.44 24.14 -7.18
N GLU A 200 -8.49 24.84 -6.79
CA GLU A 200 -8.51 25.81 -5.71
C GLU A 200 -9.56 25.40 -4.67
N LEU A 201 -9.20 25.45 -3.38
CA LEU A 201 -10.11 25.28 -2.26
C LEU A 201 -9.87 26.38 -1.23
N PHE A 202 -10.93 27.06 -0.79
CA PHE A 202 -10.84 28.20 0.14
C PHE A 202 -9.92 29.33 -0.34
N GLY A 203 -9.88 29.59 -1.66
CA GLY A 203 -8.98 30.60 -2.24
C GLY A 203 -7.51 30.16 -2.34
N GLU A 204 -7.20 28.91 -1.99
CA GLU A 204 -5.84 28.40 -1.93
C GLU A 204 -5.60 27.35 -3.02
N PRO A 205 -4.50 27.45 -3.78
CA PRO A 205 -4.15 26.44 -4.78
C PRO A 205 -3.83 25.11 -4.10
N VAL A 206 -4.35 24.02 -4.65
CA VAL A 206 -4.16 22.65 -4.14
C VAL A 206 -4.02 21.64 -5.28
N ARG A 207 -3.54 20.45 -4.94
CA ARG A 207 -3.68 19.24 -5.74
C ARG A 207 -4.64 18.28 -5.06
N LEU A 208 -5.67 17.83 -5.77
CA LEU A 208 -6.69 16.90 -5.26
C LEU A 208 -6.25 15.44 -5.39
N PHE A 209 -6.63 14.63 -4.40
CA PHE A 209 -6.45 13.18 -4.34
C PHE A 209 -7.61 12.53 -3.58
N ASP A 210 -7.71 11.21 -3.66
CA ASP A 210 -8.63 10.38 -2.88
C ASP A 210 -10.08 10.84 -3.06
N ALA A 211 -10.52 10.92 -4.31
CA ALA A 211 -11.88 11.31 -4.64
C ALA A 211 -12.85 10.13 -4.50
N TRP A 212 -14.00 10.38 -3.87
CA TRP A 212 -15.07 9.40 -3.69
C TRP A 212 -16.38 9.94 -4.25
N PRO A 213 -17.20 9.09 -4.89
CA PRO A 213 -18.55 9.47 -5.31
C PRO A 213 -19.45 9.79 -4.11
N GLU A 214 -20.43 10.66 -4.32
CA GLU A 214 -21.51 10.95 -3.39
C GLU A 214 -22.86 10.76 -4.09
N ALA A 215 -23.72 9.91 -3.53
CA ALA A 215 -24.97 9.50 -4.14
C ALA A 215 -26.17 10.40 -3.80
N THR A 216 -26.10 11.17 -2.72
CA THR A 216 -27.28 11.85 -2.14
C THR A 216 -27.12 13.36 -1.99
N LEU A 217 -25.92 13.85 -1.70
CA LEU A 217 -25.70 15.28 -1.51
C LEU A 217 -25.61 15.99 -2.86
N THR A 218 -26.31 17.11 -2.96
CA THR A 218 -26.33 18.00 -4.13
C THR A 218 -26.28 19.45 -3.67
N GLY A 219 -25.79 20.36 -4.50
CA GLY A 219 -25.84 21.80 -4.26
C GLY A 219 -25.37 22.59 -5.47
N GLU A 220 -25.10 23.88 -5.29
CA GLU A 220 -24.59 24.73 -6.35
C GLU A 220 -23.24 24.20 -6.87
N PRO A 221 -23.06 23.97 -8.18
CA PRO A 221 -21.85 23.36 -8.71
C PRO A 221 -20.58 24.11 -8.30
N GLY A 222 -19.60 23.38 -7.76
CA GLY A 222 -18.36 23.94 -7.23
C GLY A 222 -18.43 24.42 -5.77
N SER A 223 -19.60 24.48 -5.14
CA SER A 223 -19.73 24.83 -3.72
C SER A 223 -19.26 23.70 -2.80
N LEU A 224 -18.70 24.05 -1.64
CA LEU A 224 -18.34 23.09 -0.59
C LEU A 224 -19.55 22.84 0.30
N LEU A 225 -20.02 21.60 0.33
CA LEU A 225 -21.27 21.20 0.98
C LEU A 225 -21.08 20.89 2.47
N GLY A 226 -19.90 20.42 2.86
CA GLY A 226 -19.65 19.98 4.23
C GLY A 226 -18.37 19.18 4.39
N ARG A 227 -18.15 18.70 5.62
CA ARG A 227 -17.01 17.85 5.99
C ARG A 227 -17.48 16.56 6.65
N ARG A 228 -16.65 15.51 6.54
CA ARG A 228 -16.82 14.26 7.28
C ARG A 228 -15.45 13.71 7.63
N ALA A 229 -15.20 13.57 8.93
CA ALA A 229 -13.92 13.14 9.48
C ALA A 229 -12.70 13.82 8.83
N THR A 230 -12.06 13.21 7.82
CA THR A 230 -10.86 13.78 7.18
C THR A 230 -11.11 14.38 5.80
N ALA A 231 -12.33 14.30 5.26
CA ALA A 231 -12.67 14.68 3.91
C ALA A 231 -13.63 15.88 3.82
N VAL A 232 -13.62 16.55 2.67
CA VAL A 232 -14.55 17.63 2.30
C VAL A 232 -15.41 17.22 1.12
N CYS A 233 -16.67 17.66 1.08
CA CYS A 233 -17.60 17.38 -0.02
C CYS A 233 -17.77 18.62 -0.89
N ARG A 234 -17.68 18.45 -2.21
CA ARG A 234 -17.86 19.53 -3.21
C ARG A 234 -18.92 19.14 -4.23
N ALA A 235 -19.88 20.01 -4.46
CA ALA A 235 -20.92 19.81 -5.46
C ALA A 235 -20.37 19.86 -6.89
N THR A 236 -21.00 19.08 -7.76
CA THR A 236 -20.77 19.01 -9.19
C THR A 236 -22.08 19.37 -9.91
N VAL A 237 -22.10 19.39 -11.24
CA VAL A 237 -23.32 19.75 -12.00
C VAL A 237 -24.48 18.76 -11.84
N ASP A 238 -24.19 17.51 -11.49
CA ASP A 238 -25.15 16.40 -11.40
C ASP A 238 -25.10 15.66 -10.05
N GLY A 239 -24.40 16.19 -9.05
CA GLY A 239 -24.20 15.51 -7.77
C GLY A 239 -23.17 16.18 -6.87
N ALA A 240 -22.30 15.36 -6.28
CA ALA A 240 -21.14 15.81 -5.52
C ALA A 240 -20.02 14.76 -5.54
N ILE A 241 -18.82 15.17 -5.13
CA ILE A 241 -17.73 14.27 -4.78
C ILE A 241 -17.15 14.63 -3.42
N TRP A 242 -16.60 13.63 -2.75
CA TRP A 242 -15.74 13.83 -1.59
C TRP A 242 -14.27 13.85 -2.01
N ILE A 243 -13.47 14.65 -1.30
CA ILE A 243 -12.02 14.77 -1.49
C ILE A 243 -11.36 14.45 -0.15
N GLY A 244 -10.68 13.30 -0.09
CA GLY A 244 -10.07 12.82 1.14
C GLY A 244 -8.70 13.45 1.43
N HIS A 245 -7.93 13.78 0.39
CA HIS A 245 -6.54 14.22 0.53
C HIS A 245 -6.19 15.37 -0.41
N LEU A 246 -5.31 16.25 0.07
CA LEU A 246 -4.84 17.43 -0.64
C LEU A 246 -3.32 17.55 -0.53
N ARG A 247 -2.72 18.31 -1.46
CA ARG A 247 -1.35 18.81 -1.34
C ARG A 247 -1.29 20.28 -1.76
N ARG A 248 -0.89 21.15 -0.85
CA ARG A 248 -0.60 22.57 -1.14
C ARG A 248 0.73 22.71 -1.89
N PRO A 249 0.97 23.79 -2.66
CA PRO A 249 2.25 24.06 -3.30
C PRO A 249 3.43 23.96 -2.34
N GLY A 250 4.49 23.26 -2.74
CA GLY A 250 5.66 23.01 -1.88
C GLY A 250 5.42 22.09 -0.68
N GLY A 251 4.17 21.72 -0.40
CA GLY A 251 3.79 20.89 0.73
C GLY A 251 3.76 19.39 0.42
N ILE A 252 3.36 18.64 1.44
CA ILE A 252 3.20 17.19 1.40
C ILE A 252 1.72 16.82 1.27
N LYS A 253 1.46 15.56 0.90
CA LYS A 253 0.09 15.07 0.75
C LYS A 253 -0.50 14.75 2.12
N LEU A 254 -1.59 15.41 2.48
CA LEU A 254 -2.24 15.36 3.80
C LEU A 254 -3.75 15.14 3.66
N PRO A 255 -4.43 14.64 4.71
CA PRO A 255 -5.89 14.61 4.71
C PRO A 255 -6.46 16.02 4.53
N ALA A 256 -7.60 16.15 3.83
CA ALA A 256 -8.13 17.46 3.41
C ALA A 256 -8.33 18.42 4.59
N MET A 257 -8.86 17.91 5.71
CA MET A 257 -9.06 18.67 6.94
C MET A 257 -7.77 19.17 7.61
N VAL A 258 -6.64 18.50 7.37
CA VAL A 258 -5.32 18.89 7.90
C VAL A 258 -4.65 19.88 6.94
N ALA A 259 -4.75 19.64 5.64
CA ALA A 259 -4.18 20.53 4.62
C ALA A 259 -4.85 21.90 4.58
N CYS A 260 -6.16 21.95 4.84
CA CYS A 260 -6.99 23.16 4.81
C CYS A 260 -7.76 23.31 6.13
N PRO A 261 -7.15 23.90 7.18
CA PRO A 261 -7.82 24.08 8.48
C PRO A 261 -9.13 24.87 8.42
N ALA A 262 -9.28 25.77 7.45
CA ALA A 262 -10.53 26.50 7.18
C ALA A 262 -11.73 25.57 6.89
N ALA A 263 -11.48 24.32 6.48
CA ALA A 263 -12.53 23.33 6.30
C ALA A 263 -13.27 22.98 7.60
N ALA A 264 -12.72 23.30 8.79
CA ALA A 264 -13.39 23.11 10.07
C ALA A 264 -14.71 23.90 10.17
N GLU A 265 -14.80 25.03 9.48
CA GLU A 265 -15.99 25.90 9.43
C GLU A 265 -17.12 25.33 8.56
N LEU A 266 -16.83 24.30 7.74
CA LEU A 266 -17.87 23.60 6.98
C LEU A 266 -18.78 22.81 7.92
N PRO A 267 -20.08 22.67 7.58
CA PRO A 267 -20.99 21.85 8.36
C PRO A 267 -20.51 20.40 8.38
N GLU A 268 -20.58 19.77 9.55
CA GLU A 268 -20.31 18.34 9.68
C GLU A 268 -21.49 17.53 9.14
N LEU A 269 -21.19 16.55 8.29
CA LEU A 269 -22.18 15.65 7.68
C LEU A 269 -21.93 14.22 8.16
N PRO A 270 -22.21 13.90 9.45
CA PRO A 270 -21.87 12.60 10.03
C PRO A 270 -22.74 11.48 9.47
N LEU A 271 -22.24 10.25 9.55
CA LEU A 271 -23.03 9.04 9.32
C LEU A 271 -23.58 8.51 10.65
N ALA A 272 -24.68 7.76 10.58
CA ALA A 272 -25.29 7.15 11.75
C ALA A 272 -24.49 5.93 12.23
N GLY A 273 -23.61 6.14 13.21
CA GLY A 273 -22.76 5.08 13.76
C GLY A 273 -21.73 4.58 12.75
N TRP A 274 -21.41 3.29 12.83
CA TRP A 274 -20.37 2.65 11.99
C TRP A 274 -20.95 1.82 10.85
N TRP A 275 -22.27 1.76 10.70
CA TRP A 275 -22.91 0.97 9.66
C TRP A 275 -22.46 1.40 8.27
N LYS A 276 -22.19 0.44 7.41
CA LYS A 276 -21.90 0.70 6.01
C LYS A 276 -23.08 1.42 5.36
N SER A 277 -22.79 2.54 4.70
CA SER A 277 -23.78 3.32 3.97
C SER A 277 -24.44 2.47 2.87
N PRO A 278 -25.77 2.57 2.67
CA PRO A 278 -26.47 1.87 1.59
C PRO A 278 -26.15 2.45 0.20
N GLY A 279 -25.67 3.70 0.14
CA GLY A 279 -25.29 4.39 -1.08
C GLY A 279 -23.83 4.82 -1.07
N ALA A 280 -23.30 5.13 -2.25
CA ALA A 280 -21.94 5.63 -2.41
C ALA A 280 -21.75 6.97 -1.67
N THR A 281 -20.79 7.00 -0.76
CA THR A 281 -20.43 8.19 0.02
C THR A 281 -19.05 7.96 0.63
N TRP A 282 -18.37 9.02 1.08
CA TRP A 282 -17.08 8.85 1.75
C TRP A 282 -17.27 8.23 3.13
N GLN A 283 -16.74 7.02 3.31
CA GLN A 283 -16.80 6.29 4.56
C GLN A 283 -15.53 5.45 4.70
N ASP A 284 -14.55 6.00 5.40
CA ASP A 284 -13.27 5.34 5.66
C ASP A 284 -13.37 4.20 6.69
N ILE A 285 -14.39 4.18 7.56
CA ILE A 285 -14.66 3.07 8.49
C ILE A 285 -16.12 2.64 8.33
N SER A 286 -16.35 1.36 8.05
CA SER A 286 -17.68 0.79 7.83
C SER A 286 -17.83 -0.58 8.49
N TYR A 287 -19.06 -0.94 8.83
CA TYR A 287 -19.40 -2.19 9.46
C TYR A 287 -20.65 -2.81 8.84
N GLU A 288 -20.60 -4.12 8.60
CA GLU A 288 -21.68 -4.94 8.06
C GLU A 288 -21.77 -6.27 8.81
N GLU A 289 -22.98 -6.83 8.98
CA GLU A 289 -23.20 -8.11 9.66
C GLU A 289 -23.79 -9.15 8.71
N VAL A 290 -23.20 -10.35 8.68
CA VAL A 290 -23.74 -11.48 7.90
C VAL A 290 -23.53 -12.78 8.68
N ALA A 291 -24.61 -13.53 8.89
CA ALA A 291 -24.58 -14.89 9.46
C ALA A 291 -23.72 -15.03 10.75
N GLY A 292 -23.86 -14.08 11.69
CA GLY A 292 -23.13 -14.09 12.96
C GLY A 292 -21.68 -13.58 12.87
N VAL A 293 -21.28 -12.99 11.74
CA VAL A 293 -19.98 -12.34 11.53
C VAL A 293 -20.18 -10.85 11.38
N GLY A 294 -19.41 -10.05 12.13
CA GLY A 294 -19.28 -8.61 11.91
C GLY A 294 -18.03 -8.32 11.08
N PHE A 295 -18.18 -7.65 9.95
CA PHE A 295 -17.06 -7.21 9.12
C PHE A 295 -16.81 -5.73 9.35
N LEU A 296 -15.70 -5.42 10.03
CA LEU A 296 -15.25 -4.05 10.28
C LEU A 296 -14.22 -3.66 9.20
N GLY A 297 -14.66 -2.88 8.24
CA GLY A 297 -13.84 -2.31 7.17
C GLY A 297 -13.19 -0.99 7.59
N PHE A 298 -11.92 -0.79 7.23
CA PHE A 298 -11.24 0.49 7.30
C PHE A 298 -10.37 0.75 6.07
N GLU A 299 -10.68 1.79 5.30
CA GLU A 299 -9.95 2.19 4.10
C GLU A 299 -9.22 3.51 4.34
N PHE A 300 -8.14 3.44 5.11
CA PHE A 300 -7.26 4.59 5.29
C PHE A 300 -6.35 4.74 4.07
N TYR A 301 -6.34 5.93 3.50
CA TYR A 301 -5.58 6.23 2.29
C TYR A 301 -4.09 5.91 2.47
N ASN A 302 -3.50 5.22 1.50
CA ASN A 302 -2.13 4.67 1.58
C ASN A 302 -1.87 3.71 2.77
N GLY A 303 -2.90 3.24 3.48
CA GLY A 303 -2.78 2.42 4.68
C GLY A 303 -2.16 3.15 5.88
N ALA A 304 -1.98 4.48 5.80
CA ALA A 304 -1.37 5.27 6.85
C ALA A 304 -2.42 5.62 7.92
N MET A 305 -2.14 5.31 9.19
CA MET A 305 -3.13 5.42 10.27
C MET A 305 -2.79 6.59 11.18
N SER A 306 -3.48 7.74 11.02
CA SER A 306 -3.26 8.90 11.91
C SER A 306 -3.78 8.64 13.31
N THR A 307 -3.33 9.42 14.30
CA THR A 307 -3.81 9.35 15.68
C THR A 307 -5.35 9.36 15.75
N ALA A 308 -6.00 10.28 15.04
CA ALA A 308 -7.46 10.40 15.01
C ALA A 308 -8.14 9.19 14.35
N GLN A 309 -7.58 8.66 13.25
CA GLN A 309 -8.09 7.46 12.58
C GLN A 309 -7.96 6.22 13.47
N CYS A 310 -6.84 6.06 14.18
CA CYS A 310 -6.63 4.94 15.11
C CYS A 310 -7.65 4.97 16.25
N ARG A 311 -7.89 6.13 16.86
CA ARG A 311 -8.91 6.31 17.91
C ARG A 311 -10.32 6.00 17.40
N ARG A 312 -10.67 6.47 16.18
CA ARG A 312 -11.95 6.16 15.55
C ARG A 312 -12.11 4.66 15.28
N LEU A 313 -11.04 3.99 14.81
CA LEU A 313 -11.07 2.56 14.55
C LEU A 313 -11.14 1.73 15.84
N ALA A 314 -10.46 2.15 16.91
CA ALA A 314 -10.59 1.54 18.23
C ALA A 314 -12.03 1.64 18.74
N ALA A 315 -12.64 2.83 18.67
CA ALA A 315 -14.04 3.03 19.03
C ALA A 315 -15.01 2.20 18.16
N ALA A 316 -14.73 2.08 16.86
CA ALA A 316 -15.51 1.23 15.96
C ALA A 316 -15.36 -0.25 16.29
N PHE A 317 -14.16 -0.69 16.68
CA PHE A 317 -13.90 -2.06 17.12
C PHE A 317 -14.61 -2.39 18.43
N GLU A 318 -14.54 -1.50 19.43
CA GLU A 318 -15.27 -1.67 20.69
C GLU A 318 -16.79 -1.71 20.48
N TRP A 319 -17.30 -0.84 19.60
CA TRP A 319 -18.71 -0.86 19.21
C TRP A 319 -19.08 -2.18 18.50
N ALA A 320 -18.21 -2.68 17.61
CA ALA A 320 -18.39 -3.97 16.94
C ALA A 320 -18.34 -5.15 17.93
N ALA A 321 -17.49 -5.09 18.96
CA ALA A 321 -17.39 -6.09 20.02
C ALA A 321 -18.66 -6.16 20.88
N ALA A 322 -19.40 -5.06 21.00
CA ALA A 322 -20.71 -5.03 21.67
C ALA A 322 -21.87 -5.62 20.83
N ARG A 323 -21.63 -5.97 19.56
CA ARG A 323 -22.65 -6.53 18.67
C ARG A 323 -22.87 -8.02 18.93
N PRO A 324 -24.08 -8.56 18.66
CA PRO A 324 -24.41 -9.97 18.87
C PRO A 324 -23.83 -10.88 17.76
N THR A 325 -22.57 -10.67 17.39
CA THR A 325 -21.81 -11.51 16.46
C THR A 325 -20.85 -12.42 17.22
N ARG A 326 -20.40 -13.51 16.58
CA ARG A 326 -19.44 -14.48 17.12
C ARG A 326 -18.03 -14.26 16.59
N VAL A 327 -17.91 -13.65 15.41
CA VAL A 327 -16.63 -13.40 14.75
C VAL A 327 -16.59 -11.94 14.31
N ILE A 328 -15.46 -11.26 14.54
CA ILE A 328 -15.17 -9.94 13.97
C ILE A 328 -14.04 -10.11 12.95
N VAL A 329 -14.30 -9.69 11.72
CA VAL A 329 -13.30 -9.66 10.65
C VAL A 329 -12.89 -8.21 10.40
N LEU A 330 -11.65 -7.89 10.71
CA LEU A 330 -10.99 -6.64 10.39
C LEU A 330 -10.54 -6.67 8.92
N ARG A 331 -11.24 -5.92 8.07
CA ARG A 331 -10.90 -5.74 6.66
C ARG A 331 -10.20 -4.38 6.53
N GLY A 332 -8.91 -4.37 6.20
CA GLY A 332 -8.26 -3.13 5.77
C GLY A 332 -8.74 -2.69 4.38
N GLY A 333 -8.06 -1.73 3.78
CA GLY A 333 -8.31 -1.31 2.40
C GLY A 333 -7.90 -2.38 1.38
N SER A 334 -8.47 -2.28 0.17
CA SER A 334 -8.13 -3.17 -0.95
C SER A 334 -6.66 -3.02 -1.39
N ASP A 335 -6.12 -1.79 -1.33
CA ASP A 335 -4.74 -1.49 -1.72
C ASP A 335 -3.74 -1.78 -0.58
N PHE A 336 -4.14 -1.49 0.65
CA PHE A 336 -3.32 -1.62 1.84
C PHE A 336 -4.17 -2.08 3.01
N TRP A 337 -3.68 -3.08 3.74
CA TRP A 337 -4.27 -3.41 5.03
C TRP A 337 -3.89 -2.35 6.07
N SER A 338 -2.59 -2.13 6.28
CA SER A 338 -2.05 -1.03 7.09
C SER A 338 -0.54 -0.89 6.88
N ASN A 339 -0.04 0.35 6.89
CA ASN A 339 1.38 0.69 6.91
C ASN A 339 1.82 1.28 8.27
N GLY A 340 0.98 1.20 9.30
CA GLY A 340 1.25 1.74 10.64
C GLY A 340 1.01 3.25 10.73
N ILE A 341 1.83 3.94 11.55
CA ILE A 341 1.71 5.38 11.86
C ILE A 341 1.67 6.27 10.61
N HIS A 342 0.94 7.39 10.70
CA HIS A 342 0.76 8.29 9.56
C HIS A 342 1.86 9.33 9.47
N LEU A 343 2.96 8.95 8.83
CA LEU A 343 4.18 9.77 8.73
C LEU A 343 3.96 11.18 8.17
N CYS A 344 3.01 11.39 7.25
CA CYS A 344 2.74 12.74 6.75
C CYS A 344 2.06 13.65 7.79
N THR A 345 1.12 13.15 8.61
CA THR A 345 0.47 13.97 9.64
C THR A 345 1.44 14.23 10.78
N ILE A 346 2.28 13.24 11.11
CA ILE A 346 3.42 13.40 12.03
C ILE A 346 4.37 14.51 11.55
N GLU A 347 4.78 14.47 10.27
CA GLU A 347 5.70 15.45 9.71
C GLU A 347 5.08 16.86 9.63
N ALA A 348 3.76 16.95 9.47
CA ALA A 348 3.04 18.23 9.45
C ALA A 348 2.69 18.78 10.85
N ALA A 349 2.88 18.00 11.92
CA ALA A 349 2.59 18.44 13.27
C ALA A 349 3.63 19.46 13.76
N GLU A 350 3.22 20.32 14.70
CA GLU A 350 4.13 21.28 15.34
C GLU A 350 5.31 20.59 16.03
N SER A 351 5.02 19.47 16.70
CA SER A 351 6.02 18.56 17.27
C SER A 351 5.85 17.17 16.68
N PRO A 352 6.67 16.80 15.67
CA PRO A 352 6.64 15.45 15.10
C PRO A 352 6.94 14.36 16.14
N ALA A 353 7.74 14.64 17.16
CA ALA A 353 7.98 13.68 18.25
C ALA A 353 6.70 13.39 19.05
N ASP A 354 5.96 14.44 19.43
CA ASP A 354 4.72 14.30 20.20
C ASP A 354 3.61 13.66 19.38
N GLU A 355 3.47 14.01 18.10
CA GLU A 355 2.49 13.34 17.22
C GLU A 355 2.89 11.87 16.97
N SER A 356 4.18 11.53 16.89
CA SER A 356 4.62 10.13 16.81
C SER A 356 4.25 9.35 18.07
N TRP A 357 4.46 9.96 19.24
CA TRP A 357 4.11 9.38 20.54
C TRP A 357 2.59 9.18 20.68
N ALA A 358 1.80 10.18 20.30
CA ALA A 358 0.34 10.08 20.29
C ALA A 358 -0.15 9.01 19.31
N ASN A 359 0.46 8.93 18.13
CA ASN A 359 0.04 7.99 17.09
C ASN A 359 0.38 6.54 17.46
N ILE A 360 1.58 6.24 17.99
CA ILE A 360 1.92 4.87 18.39
C ILE A 360 1.03 4.41 19.56
N ASN A 361 0.74 5.29 20.53
CA ASN A 361 -0.17 4.94 21.62
C ASN A 361 -1.59 4.67 21.10
N ALA A 362 -2.08 5.44 20.14
CA ALA A 362 -3.40 5.20 19.56
C ALA A 362 -3.47 3.90 18.73
N ILE A 363 -2.37 3.48 18.09
CA ILE A 363 -2.29 2.16 17.45
C ILE A 363 -2.27 1.06 18.52
N ASP A 364 -1.49 1.23 19.58
CA ASP A 364 -1.42 0.25 20.68
C ASP A 364 -2.76 0.13 21.42
N ASP A 365 -3.53 1.21 21.56
CA ASP A 365 -4.89 1.16 22.12
C ASP A 365 -5.81 0.27 21.27
N LEU A 366 -5.74 0.41 19.94
CA LEU A 366 -6.47 -0.47 19.02
C LEU A 366 -5.98 -1.92 19.11
N ALA A 367 -4.66 -2.13 19.13
CA ALA A 367 -4.05 -3.46 19.26
C ALA A 367 -4.50 -4.15 20.56
N GLU A 368 -4.48 -3.41 21.68
CA GLU A 368 -4.90 -3.89 22.98
C GLU A 368 -6.41 -4.21 23.00
N ALA A 369 -7.25 -3.37 22.40
CA ALA A 369 -8.68 -3.63 22.27
C ALA A 369 -8.95 -4.95 21.52
N ILE A 370 -8.21 -5.22 20.43
CA ILE A 370 -8.32 -6.49 19.68
C ILE A 370 -7.86 -7.67 20.53
N LEU A 371 -6.73 -7.56 21.23
CA LEU A 371 -6.18 -8.62 22.09
C LEU A 371 -7.07 -8.94 23.29
N ARG A 372 -7.75 -7.92 23.84
CA ARG A 372 -8.67 -8.05 24.98
C ARG A 372 -10.09 -8.43 24.56
N CYS A 373 -10.37 -8.59 23.27
CA CYS A 373 -11.69 -9.00 22.78
C CYS A 373 -12.07 -10.38 23.34
N ALA A 374 -13.00 -10.37 24.29
CA ALA A 374 -13.40 -11.54 25.06
C ALA A 374 -14.68 -12.23 24.53
N THR A 375 -15.37 -11.58 23.60
CA THR A 375 -16.72 -11.93 23.16
C THR A 375 -16.76 -12.59 21.79
N GLN A 376 -15.79 -12.30 20.93
CA GLN A 376 -15.70 -12.83 19.56
C GLN A 376 -14.32 -13.42 19.27
N MET A 377 -14.27 -14.29 18.27
CA MET A 377 -13.03 -14.59 17.55
C MET A 377 -12.71 -13.45 16.60
N THR A 378 -11.46 -13.02 16.52
CA THR A 378 -11.02 -11.92 15.67
C THR A 378 -10.20 -12.44 14.49
N VAL A 379 -10.45 -11.89 13.30
CA VAL A 379 -9.73 -12.24 12.07
C VAL A 379 -9.22 -10.97 11.41
N ALA A 380 -7.94 -10.87 11.13
CA ALA A 380 -7.40 -9.87 10.22
C ALA A 380 -7.38 -10.43 8.79
N ALA A 381 -8.19 -9.84 7.91
CA ALA A 381 -8.23 -10.18 6.48
C ALA A 381 -7.31 -9.23 5.70
N VAL A 382 -6.06 -9.65 5.50
CA VAL A 382 -5.01 -8.86 4.85
C VAL A 382 -5.10 -9.02 3.33
N GLY A 383 -5.98 -8.22 2.70
CA GLY A 383 -6.19 -8.21 1.25
C GLY A 383 -5.22 -7.31 0.47
N GLY A 384 -4.76 -6.22 1.09
CA GLY A 384 -3.77 -5.30 0.54
C GLY A 384 -2.43 -5.40 1.27
N ASN A 385 -1.40 -4.73 0.73
CA ASN A 385 -0.05 -4.75 1.32
C ASN A 385 -0.04 -4.22 2.75
N ALA A 386 0.90 -4.70 3.55
CA ALA A 386 1.12 -4.20 4.90
C ALA A 386 2.61 -3.94 5.16
N GLY A 387 2.90 -2.95 6.00
CA GLY A 387 4.27 -2.55 6.32
C GLY A 387 4.41 -2.09 7.76
N ALA A 388 5.62 -2.22 8.31
CA ALA A 388 5.97 -1.78 9.65
C ALA A 388 4.94 -2.26 10.70
N GLY A 389 4.46 -1.33 11.55
CA GLY A 389 3.46 -1.60 12.57
C GLY A 389 2.16 -2.22 12.05
N GLY A 390 1.80 -1.98 10.78
CA GLY A 390 0.66 -2.63 10.16
C GLY A 390 0.79 -4.16 10.06
N CYS A 391 1.99 -4.71 9.88
CA CYS A 391 2.15 -6.16 9.89
C CYS A 391 1.87 -6.76 11.28
N PHE A 392 2.27 -6.05 12.34
CA PHE A 392 2.15 -6.50 13.72
C PHE A 392 0.75 -6.23 14.30
N LEU A 393 0.12 -5.11 13.93
CA LEU A 393 -1.27 -4.84 14.26
C LEU A 393 -2.20 -5.94 13.70
N ALA A 394 -1.96 -6.44 12.48
CA ALA A 394 -2.75 -7.55 11.93
C ALA A 394 -2.65 -8.78 12.83
N ARG A 395 -1.47 -9.00 13.42
CA ARG A 395 -1.18 -10.16 14.25
C ARG A 395 -1.90 -10.14 15.61
N THR A 396 -2.45 -9.01 16.02
CA THR A 396 -3.27 -8.91 17.24
C THR A 396 -4.55 -9.73 17.16
N ALA A 397 -5.04 -10.02 15.94
CA ALA A 397 -6.20 -10.89 15.73
C ALA A 397 -5.87 -12.37 16.00
N ASP A 398 -6.87 -13.16 16.38
CA ASP A 398 -6.71 -14.61 16.61
C ASP A 398 -6.22 -15.33 15.35
N PHE A 399 -6.73 -14.90 14.18
CA PHE A 399 -6.33 -15.40 12.87
C PHE A 399 -5.94 -14.25 11.93
N VAL A 400 -4.89 -14.45 11.14
CA VAL A 400 -4.53 -13.60 10.00
C VAL A 400 -4.63 -14.44 8.73
N TRP A 401 -5.54 -14.04 7.85
CA TRP A 401 -5.67 -14.60 6.52
C TRP A 401 -5.19 -13.56 5.52
N VAL A 402 -4.15 -13.90 4.77
CA VAL A 402 -3.47 -13.00 3.84
C VAL A 402 -3.69 -13.44 2.40
N ARG A 403 -3.91 -12.49 1.49
CA ARG A 403 -4.02 -12.76 0.06
C ARG A 403 -2.64 -13.11 -0.52
N ASP A 404 -2.57 -14.10 -1.40
CA ASP A 404 -1.33 -14.62 -1.99
C ASP A 404 -0.42 -13.58 -2.67
N GLY A 405 -1.00 -12.58 -3.35
CA GLY A 405 -0.26 -11.50 -4.00
C GLY A 405 0.18 -10.36 -3.08
N VAL A 406 -0.09 -10.43 -1.77
CA VAL A 406 0.31 -9.41 -0.79
C VAL A 406 1.80 -9.47 -0.51
N ILE A 407 2.41 -8.29 -0.48
CA ILE A 407 3.76 -8.06 0.00
C ILE A 407 3.74 -7.42 1.38
N LEU A 408 4.51 -8.00 2.29
CA LEU A 408 4.67 -7.56 3.67
C LEU A 408 6.06 -6.97 3.87
N ASN A 409 6.16 -5.91 4.66
CA ASN A 409 7.43 -5.37 5.12
C ASN A 409 7.45 -5.35 6.66
N PRO A 410 7.59 -6.52 7.33
CA PRO A 410 7.47 -6.67 8.79
C PRO A 410 8.76 -6.21 9.52
N HIS A 411 9.19 -4.98 9.25
CA HIS A 411 10.39 -4.39 9.82
C HIS A 411 10.32 -2.86 9.83
N TYR A 412 11.19 -2.23 10.60
CA TYR A 412 11.28 -0.76 10.69
C TYR A 412 12.60 -0.19 10.15
N LYS A 413 13.40 -1.00 9.45
CA LYS A 413 14.73 -0.61 8.94
C LYS A 413 14.70 0.59 7.97
N ASN A 414 13.59 0.81 7.28
CA ASN A 414 13.42 1.97 6.40
C ASN A 414 12.98 3.25 7.14
N MET A 415 12.69 3.14 8.43
CA MET A 415 12.16 4.22 9.25
C MET A 415 13.06 4.47 10.48
N GLY A 416 14.37 4.60 10.25
CA GLY A 416 15.33 4.89 11.32
C GLY A 416 15.45 3.77 12.36
N ASN A 417 15.12 2.53 11.99
CA ASN A 417 15.20 1.37 12.87
C ASN A 417 14.40 1.54 14.17
N LEU A 418 13.15 2.04 14.06
CA LEU A 418 12.20 2.00 15.18
C LEU A 418 12.17 0.61 15.81
N PHE A 419 12.00 0.57 17.13
CA PHE A 419 11.85 -0.70 17.83
C PHE A 419 10.56 -1.43 17.41
N GLY A 420 9.48 -0.68 17.21
CA GLY A 420 8.13 -1.21 16.97
C GLY A 420 7.38 -1.50 18.27
N SER A 421 6.05 -1.43 18.22
CA SER A 421 5.19 -1.69 19.37
C SER A 421 4.13 -2.72 18.98
N GLU A 422 2.83 -2.39 19.03
CA GLU A 422 1.76 -3.26 18.58
C GLU A 422 1.80 -4.66 19.25
N PHE A 423 2.39 -4.74 20.45
CA PHE A 423 2.59 -5.97 21.22
C PHE A 423 3.41 -7.03 20.49
N TRP A 424 4.29 -6.65 19.56
CA TRP A 424 5.07 -7.62 18.79
C TRP A 424 5.94 -8.52 19.69
N THR A 425 6.45 -7.99 20.82
CA THR A 425 7.27 -8.76 21.77
C THR A 425 6.47 -9.83 22.51
N TYR A 426 5.15 -9.67 22.62
CA TYR A 426 4.22 -10.67 23.12
C TYR A 426 3.77 -11.63 22.00
N LEU A 427 3.51 -11.12 20.80
CA LEU A 427 2.86 -11.87 19.72
C LEU A 427 3.78 -12.77 18.90
N LEU A 428 5.03 -12.37 18.64
CA LEU A 428 5.92 -13.10 17.75
C LEU A 428 6.64 -14.27 18.40
N PRO A 429 7.29 -14.11 19.57
CA PRO A 429 8.13 -15.17 20.12
C PRO A 429 7.42 -16.52 20.32
N PRO A 430 6.14 -16.59 20.76
CA PRO A 430 5.42 -17.86 20.87
C PRO A 430 5.19 -18.58 19.53
N ARG A 431 5.26 -17.88 18.40
CA ARG A 431 5.00 -18.44 17.07
C ARG A 431 6.27 -18.85 16.34
N VAL A 432 7.30 -18.01 16.42
CA VAL A 432 8.52 -18.15 15.60
C VAL A 432 9.79 -18.34 16.43
N GLY A 433 9.66 -18.41 17.76
CA GLY A 433 10.78 -18.38 18.68
C GLY A 433 11.43 -16.99 18.77
N THR A 434 12.24 -16.76 19.80
CA THR A 434 12.91 -15.46 20.00
C THR A 434 13.90 -15.14 18.88
N GLU A 435 14.62 -16.14 18.36
CA GLU A 435 15.55 -15.97 17.25
C GLU A 435 14.82 -15.69 15.93
N GLY A 436 13.73 -16.40 15.64
CA GLY A 436 12.90 -16.15 14.47
C GLY A 436 12.27 -14.76 14.50
N ALA A 437 11.80 -14.30 15.67
CA ALA A 437 11.27 -12.95 15.83
C ALA A 437 12.34 -11.89 15.51
N ARG A 438 13.55 -12.06 16.06
CA ARG A 438 14.69 -11.17 15.74
C ARG A 438 15.08 -11.24 14.26
N ALA A 439 15.05 -12.41 13.64
CA ALA A 439 15.37 -12.59 12.22
C ALA A 439 14.39 -11.83 11.33
N ILE A 440 13.08 -11.98 11.57
CA ILE A 440 12.02 -11.26 10.84
C ILE A 440 12.23 -9.75 10.95
N MET A 441 12.40 -9.22 12.16
CA MET A 441 12.55 -7.78 12.36
C MET A 441 13.87 -7.20 11.83
N ARG A 442 14.90 -8.04 11.66
CA ARG A 442 16.18 -7.64 11.05
C ARG A 442 16.15 -7.70 9.54
N HIS A 443 15.32 -8.56 8.96
CA HIS A 443 15.21 -8.74 7.52
C HIS A 443 14.58 -7.52 6.87
N ARG A 444 15.32 -6.86 5.97
CA ARG A 444 14.92 -5.59 5.33
C ARG A 444 14.28 -5.77 3.95
N LEU A 445 14.25 -6.99 3.43
CA LEU A 445 13.60 -7.30 2.16
C LEU A 445 12.12 -7.62 2.39
N PRO A 446 11.28 -7.46 1.35
CA PRO A 446 9.88 -7.83 1.40
C PRO A 446 9.70 -9.32 1.69
N MET A 447 8.66 -9.63 2.48
CA MET A 447 8.21 -10.99 2.79
C MET A 447 6.91 -11.28 2.02
N THR A 448 6.84 -12.43 1.36
CA THR A 448 5.61 -12.85 0.65
C THR A 448 4.55 -13.37 1.61
N ALA A 449 3.29 -13.37 1.19
CA ALA A 449 2.19 -13.99 1.94
C ALA A 449 2.44 -15.48 2.23
N ARG A 450 3.02 -16.23 1.28
CA ARG A 450 3.36 -17.65 1.44
C ARG A 450 4.50 -17.84 2.44
N GLU A 451 5.52 -17.00 2.36
CA GLU A 451 6.63 -17.02 3.31
C GLU A 451 6.17 -16.70 4.73
N ALA A 452 5.31 -15.69 4.91
CA ALA A 452 4.75 -15.34 6.20
C ALA A 452 4.03 -16.52 6.87
N VAL A 453 3.29 -17.32 6.10
CA VAL A 453 2.63 -18.53 6.64
C VAL A 453 3.63 -19.64 6.91
N ARG A 454 4.59 -19.87 5.99
CA ARG A 454 5.66 -20.87 6.18
C ARG A 454 6.48 -20.62 7.44
N LEU A 455 6.77 -19.35 7.74
CA LEU A 455 7.52 -18.94 8.93
C LEU A 455 6.68 -18.95 10.21
N GLY A 456 5.35 -19.15 10.12
CA GLY A 456 4.45 -19.07 11.28
C GLY A 456 4.08 -17.65 11.71
N PHE A 457 4.42 -16.63 10.91
CA PHE A 457 4.06 -15.24 11.17
C PHE A 457 2.54 -15.02 11.00
N TYR A 458 1.97 -15.50 9.89
CA TYR A 458 0.52 -15.49 9.60
C TYR A 458 -0.07 -16.91 9.51
N ASP A 459 -1.40 -17.03 9.52
CA ASP A 459 -2.08 -18.32 9.71
C ASP A 459 -2.52 -18.99 8.40
N ALA A 460 -2.93 -18.22 7.40
CA ALA A 460 -3.33 -18.79 6.10
C ALA A 460 -3.06 -17.83 4.94
N CYS A 461 -2.62 -18.40 3.81
CA CYS A 461 -2.45 -17.73 2.54
C CYS A 461 -3.60 -18.16 1.63
N LEU A 462 -4.42 -17.21 1.20
CA LEU A 462 -5.63 -17.42 0.41
C LEU A 462 -5.45 -16.87 -1.01
N PRO A 463 -6.06 -17.49 -2.03
CA PRO A 463 -5.92 -17.03 -3.41
C PRO A 463 -6.50 -15.62 -3.60
N GLY A 464 -5.85 -14.83 -4.45
CA GLY A 464 -6.30 -13.49 -4.84
C GLY A 464 -7.69 -13.46 -5.47
N PRO A 465 -7.93 -14.22 -6.55
CA PRO A 465 -9.27 -14.38 -7.11
C PRO A 465 -10.23 -14.92 -6.04
N GLY A 466 -11.23 -14.13 -5.66
CA GLY A 466 -12.23 -14.53 -4.67
C GLY A 466 -11.79 -14.38 -3.20
N PHE A 467 -10.68 -13.72 -2.89
CA PHE A 467 -10.18 -13.53 -1.51
C PHE A 467 -11.28 -13.10 -0.52
N ALA A 468 -12.04 -12.05 -0.85
CA ALA A 468 -13.11 -11.55 0.03
C ALA A 468 -14.24 -12.57 0.25
N VAL A 469 -14.57 -13.36 -0.78
CA VAL A 469 -15.57 -14.43 -0.73
C VAL A 469 -15.09 -15.55 0.18
N ASP A 470 -13.82 -15.96 0.04
CA ASP A 470 -13.22 -17.01 0.85
C ASP A 470 -13.07 -16.60 2.33
N VAL A 471 -12.71 -15.35 2.59
CA VAL A 471 -12.70 -14.77 3.95
C VAL A 471 -14.11 -14.81 4.54
N ALA A 472 -15.13 -14.35 3.80
CA ALA A 472 -16.51 -14.35 4.29
C ALA A 472 -16.98 -15.78 4.59
N ARG A 473 -16.75 -16.72 3.67
CA ARG A 473 -17.09 -18.14 3.84
C ARG A 473 -16.43 -18.73 5.09
N ARG A 474 -15.11 -18.60 5.24
CA ARG A 474 -14.37 -19.13 6.38
C ARG A 474 -14.80 -18.50 7.71
N ALA A 475 -15.11 -17.21 7.71
CA ALA A 475 -15.60 -16.53 8.91
C ALA A 475 -17.00 -17.02 9.33
N VAL A 476 -17.90 -17.23 8.35
CA VAL A 476 -19.23 -17.80 8.61
C VAL A 476 -19.12 -19.24 9.10
N GLU A 477 -18.27 -20.05 8.47
CA GLU A 477 -17.96 -21.40 8.94
C GLU A 477 -17.44 -21.39 10.38
N LEU A 478 -16.54 -20.46 10.72
CA LEU A 478 -16.02 -20.26 12.08
C LEU A 478 -17.11 -19.88 13.08
N ALA A 479 -18.01 -18.96 12.72
CA ALA A 479 -19.13 -18.53 13.57
C ALA A 479 -20.16 -19.65 13.80
N ALA A 480 -20.37 -20.51 12.79
CA ALA A 480 -21.33 -21.61 12.81
C ALA A 480 -20.80 -22.88 13.49
N ARG A 481 -19.53 -22.92 13.91
CA ARG A 481 -18.94 -24.09 14.55
C ARG A 481 -19.69 -24.48 15.83
N ARG A 482 -19.91 -25.79 16.00
CA ARG A 482 -20.53 -26.35 17.22
C ARG A 482 -19.64 -26.18 18.45
N ASP A 483 -18.32 -26.28 18.27
CA ASP A 483 -17.30 -26.11 19.32
C ASP A 483 -16.89 -24.63 19.54
N PHE A 484 -17.70 -23.66 19.08
CA PHE A 484 -17.38 -22.24 19.23
C PHE A 484 -17.27 -21.82 20.71
N PRO A 485 -18.19 -22.19 21.62
CA PRO A 485 -18.09 -21.82 23.03
C PRO A 485 -16.80 -22.34 23.69
N GLU A 486 -16.39 -23.57 23.39
CA GLU A 486 -15.17 -24.18 23.92
C GLU A 486 -13.92 -23.46 23.39
N ARG A 487 -13.93 -23.09 22.11
CA ARG A 487 -12.84 -22.30 21.51
C ARG A 487 -12.72 -20.93 22.16
N LEU A 488 -13.84 -20.25 22.38
CA LEU A 488 -13.86 -18.95 23.05
C LEU A 488 -13.36 -19.09 24.49
N ALA A 489 -13.85 -20.08 25.23
CA ALA A 489 -13.36 -20.37 26.58
C ALA A 489 -11.84 -20.65 26.60
N LYS A 490 -11.31 -21.39 25.62
CA LYS A 490 -9.86 -21.63 25.49
C LYS A 490 -9.07 -20.37 25.19
N LYS A 491 -9.58 -19.48 24.32
CA LYS A 491 -8.98 -18.16 24.06
C LYS A 491 -8.90 -17.35 25.35
N LEU A 492 -9.99 -17.29 26.11
CA LEU A 492 -10.06 -16.55 27.37
C LEU A 492 -9.14 -17.11 28.44
N ALA A 493 -9.12 -18.44 28.62
CA ALA A 493 -8.23 -19.10 29.56
C ALA A 493 -6.76 -18.82 29.21
N ARG A 494 -6.40 -18.92 27.93
CA ARG A 494 -5.04 -18.62 27.48
C ARG A 494 -4.64 -17.17 27.77
N ARG A 495 -5.52 -16.21 27.47
CA ARG A 495 -5.27 -14.80 27.78
C ARG A 495 -5.14 -14.56 29.27
N ALA A 496 -5.95 -15.21 30.11
CA ALA A 496 -5.83 -15.12 31.56
C ALA A 496 -4.50 -15.70 32.08
N ASP A 497 -4.06 -16.86 31.56
CA ASP A 497 -2.77 -17.47 31.91
C ASP A 497 -1.60 -16.58 31.53
N ASP A 498 -1.62 -16.07 30.30
CA ASP A 498 -0.60 -15.16 29.79
C ASP A 498 -0.61 -13.85 30.61
N GLU A 499 -1.78 -13.31 31.00
CA GLU A 499 -1.90 -12.08 31.82
C GLU A 499 -1.35 -12.29 33.24
N ALA A 500 -1.59 -13.47 33.82
CA ALA A 500 -1.05 -13.87 35.12
C ALA A 500 0.48 -14.07 35.08
N SER A 501 1.01 -14.59 33.96
CA SER A 501 2.45 -14.75 33.77
C SER A 501 3.15 -13.41 33.53
N ARG A 502 2.61 -12.58 32.64
CA ARG A 502 3.11 -11.24 32.35
C ARG A 502 2.00 -10.42 31.68
N PRO A 503 1.52 -9.33 32.30
CA PRO A 503 0.40 -8.57 31.77
C PRO A 503 0.76 -7.87 30.47
N LEU A 504 -0.22 -7.68 29.58
CA LEU A 504 -0.05 -6.92 28.33
C LEU A 504 0.55 -5.53 28.59
N ALA A 505 0.15 -4.88 29.68
CA ALA A 505 0.68 -3.57 30.09
C ALA A 505 2.21 -3.56 30.26
N ALA A 506 2.81 -4.68 30.70
CA ALA A 506 4.27 -4.78 30.85
C ALA A 506 4.99 -4.92 29.51
N TYR A 507 4.40 -5.62 28.53
CA TYR A 507 4.94 -5.68 27.17
C TYR A 507 4.86 -4.30 26.50
N ARG A 508 3.69 -3.66 26.56
CA ARG A 508 3.47 -2.31 26.04
C ARG A 508 4.40 -1.28 26.66
N ALA A 509 4.58 -1.31 27.98
CA ALA A 509 5.46 -0.36 28.66
C ALA A 509 6.94 -0.49 28.20
N GLU A 510 7.43 -1.70 27.98
CA GLU A 510 8.79 -1.94 27.49
C GLU A 510 8.96 -1.51 26.02
N GLU A 511 8.02 -1.90 25.16
CA GLU A 511 8.01 -1.47 23.75
C GLU A 511 7.96 0.06 23.63
N LEU A 512 7.06 0.71 24.37
CA LEU A 512 6.93 2.16 24.37
C LEU A 512 8.12 2.87 25.01
N ALA A 513 8.84 2.25 25.96
CA ALA A 513 10.08 2.81 26.47
C ALA A 513 11.16 2.90 25.38
N GLU A 514 11.27 1.88 24.52
CA GLU A 514 12.16 1.91 23.36
C GLU A 514 11.69 2.90 22.29
N MET A 515 10.39 2.91 21.96
CA MET A 515 9.82 3.86 21.01
C MET A 515 10.01 5.32 21.48
N ARG A 516 9.88 5.58 22.78
CA ARG A 516 10.17 6.90 23.36
C ARG A 516 11.62 7.32 23.14
N ARG A 517 12.58 6.39 23.23
CA ARG A 517 13.98 6.68 22.89
C ARG A 517 14.15 6.96 21.41
N ASN A 518 13.41 6.28 20.53
CA ASN A 518 13.46 6.59 19.10
C ASN A 518 12.89 7.97 18.74
N PHE A 519 11.90 8.47 19.49
CA PHE A 519 11.22 9.74 19.21
C PHE A 519 11.82 10.96 19.93
N TYR A 520 12.41 10.75 21.11
CA TYR A 520 12.92 11.85 21.95
C TYR A 520 14.39 11.69 22.35
N GLY A 521 15.01 10.56 22.00
CA GLY A 521 16.42 10.33 22.27
C GLY A 521 17.31 11.23 21.42
N PHE A 522 18.60 11.23 21.76
CA PHE A 522 19.60 12.03 21.03
C PHE A 522 19.80 11.57 19.58
N ASP A 523 19.60 10.29 19.28
CA ASP A 523 19.72 9.73 17.92
C ASP A 523 18.51 10.13 17.05
N PRO A 524 18.70 10.98 16.01
CA PRO A 524 17.60 11.49 15.20
C PRO A 524 17.22 10.57 14.04
N SER A 525 17.75 9.33 13.98
CA SER A 525 17.61 8.41 12.84
C SER A 525 16.17 8.25 12.36
N TYR A 526 15.20 8.18 13.28
CA TYR A 526 13.77 8.14 12.93
C TYR A 526 13.31 9.41 12.21
N HIS A 527 13.59 10.59 12.76
CA HIS A 527 13.15 11.86 12.20
C HIS A 527 13.78 12.13 10.82
N VAL A 528 15.06 11.80 10.66
CA VAL A 528 15.76 11.90 9.37
C VAL A 528 15.13 10.97 8.35
N ALA A 529 14.90 9.69 8.69
CA ALA A 529 14.27 8.74 7.78
C ALA A 529 12.84 9.16 7.41
N ARG A 530 12.06 9.67 8.38
CA ARG A 530 10.69 10.18 8.15
C ARG A 530 10.70 11.35 7.17
N TYR A 531 11.58 12.34 7.38
CA TYR A 531 11.70 13.50 6.49
C TYR A 531 11.95 13.06 5.04
N HIS A 532 12.96 12.21 4.82
CA HIS A 532 13.30 11.71 3.48
C HIS A 532 12.15 10.92 2.83
N PHE A 533 11.45 10.10 3.61
CA PHE A 533 10.31 9.32 3.14
C PHE A 533 9.15 10.23 2.70
N VAL A 534 8.77 11.19 3.54
CA VAL A 534 7.62 12.06 3.30
C VAL A 534 7.90 13.07 2.19
N ALA A 535 9.10 13.68 2.19
CA ALA A 535 9.54 14.60 1.15
C ALA A 535 9.87 13.89 -0.18
N ARG A 536 9.96 12.55 -0.18
CA ARG A 536 10.34 11.72 -1.33
C ARG A 536 11.66 12.20 -1.95
N THR A 537 12.65 12.46 -1.11
CA THR A 537 13.94 12.97 -1.56
C THR A 537 14.58 11.98 -2.54
N PRO A 538 15.15 12.45 -3.67
CA PRO A 538 15.85 11.58 -4.60
C PRO A 538 16.94 10.76 -3.91
N HIS A 539 17.11 9.51 -4.34
CA HIS A 539 18.21 8.67 -3.87
C HIS A 539 19.52 9.09 -4.53
N SER A 540 20.58 9.22 -3.73
CA SER A 540 21.94 9.49 -4.23
C SER A 540 22.75 8.22 -4.47
N TRP A 541 22.28 7.07 -3.97
CA TRP A 541 22.90 5.76 -4.13
C TRP A 541 21.89 4.63 -3.88
N THR A 542 22.18 3.42 -4.36
CA THR A 542 21.36 2.23 -4.10
C THR A 542 21.80 1.54 -2.81
N PRO A 543 20.90 1.37 -1.81
CA PRO A 543 21.24 0.68 -0.57
C PRO A 543 21.84 -0.72 -0.78
N ARG A 544 22.92 -1.06 -0.07
CA ARG A 544 23.64 -2.34 -0.23
C ARG A 544 22.78 -3.59 -0.06
N HIS A 545 21.81 -3.56 0.87
CA HIS A 545 20.84 -4.66 1.04
C HIS A 545 19.98 -4.93 -0.21
N LEU A 546 19.95 -4.02 -1.17
CA LEU A 546 19.32 -4.16 -2.49
C LEU A 546 20.38 -4.41 -3.58
N ALA A 547 21.45 -3.62 -3.59
CA ALA A 547 22.56 -3.72 -4.53
C ALA A 547 23.62 -4.71 -4.03
N ARG A 548 23.30 -6.01 -4.08
CA ARG A 548 24.22 -7.10 -3.65
C ARG A 548 25.56 -7.08 -4.37
N HIS A 549 25.58 -6.60 -5.62
CA HIS A 549 26.81 -6.41 -6.39
C HIS A 549 27.74 -5.31 -5.85
N ARG A 550 27.31 -4.56 -4.83
CA ARG A 550 28.09 -3.52 -4.14
C ARG A 550 28.45 -3.93 -2.70
N ASP A 551 28.20 -5.18 -2.32
CA ASP A 551 28.66 -5.70 -1.04
C ASP A 551 30.19 -5.85 -1.03
N LEU A 552 30.81 -5.67 0.14
CA LEU A 552 32.28 -5.68 0.27
C LEU A 552 32.91 -7.02 -0.11
N ASP A 553 32.17 -8.10 0.10
CA ASP A 553 32.60 -9.47 -0.21
C ASP A 553 32.17 -9.92 -1.61
N TRP A 554 31.51 -9.04 -2.39
CA TRP A 554 31.07 -9.38 -3.74
C TRP A 554 32.28 -9.53 -4.67
N LYS A 555 32.29 -10.63 -5.42
CA LYS A 555 33.24 -10.85 -6.51
C LYS A 555 32.47 -10.86 -7.80
N THR A 556 32.85 -9.97 -8.73
CA THR A 556 32.28 -9.95 -10.07
C THR A 556 32.39 -11.33 -10.70
N PRO A 557 31.28 -11.94 -11.13
CA PRO A 557 31.31 -13.22 -11.83
C PRO A 557 32.18 -13.13 -13.09
N GLU A 558 32.96 -14.18 -13.35
CA GLU A 558 33.76 -14.31 -14.58
C GLU A 558 32.90 -14.39 -15.85
#